data_AF-A0A7W0MH59-F1
#
_entry.id   AF-A0A7W0MH59-F1
#
_cell.length_a   1.000
_cell.length_b   1.000
_cell.length_c   1.000
_cell.angle_alpha   90.00
_cell.angle_beta   90.00
_cell.angle_gamma   90.00
#
_symmetry.space_group_name_H-M   'P 1'
#
loop_
_entity.id
_entity.type
_entity.pdbx_description
1 polymer ?
#
loop_
_entity_poly.entity_id
_entity_poly.type
_entity_poly.pdbx_seq_one_letter_code
_entity_poly.pdbx_strand_id
1 'polypeptide(L)'
;KDNFSFGAYDGALLVGLLIAEARLWNHSLWVCEFHVAETHRQRGIGKRLMDCAAEKAKQAGLRIIVCETQNTNAAAISVYRKLGFGIDGIDISYYSNTDYPDGEIAIFMKRRL
;
A
#
# COMPACT_ATOMS: atom_id res chain seq x y z
N LYS A 1 10.82 -11.69 13.66
CA LYS A 1 10.27 -11.25 12.36
C LYS A 1 9.03 -10.45 12.68
N ASP A 2 9.03 -9.15 12.41
CA ASP A 2 7.86 -8.32 12.65
C ASP A 2 6.82 -8.63 11.56
N ASN A 3 5.67 -9.16 11.98
CA ASN A 3 4.57 -9.46 11.06
C ASN A 3 3.75 -8.18 10.82
N PHE A 4 3.73 -7.68 9.58
CA PHE A 4 2.92 -6.54 9.14
C PHE A 4 1.73 -6.98 8.29
N SER A 5 1.05 -8.03 8.73
CA SER A 5 -0.21 -8.49 8.14
C SER A 5 -1.37 -8.12 9.05
N PHE A 6 -2.39 -7.48 8.50
CA PHE A 6 -3.55 -6.95 9.22
C PHE A 6 -4.83 -7.38 8.51
N GLY A 7 -5.79 -7.88 9.28
CA GLY A 7 -7.14 -8.16 8.81
C GLY A 7 -8.15 -7.21 9.45
N ALA A 8 -9.14 -6.78 8.67
CA ALA A 8 -10.32 -6.10 9.16
C ALA A 8 -11.50 -7.06 9.09
N TYR A 9 -12.23 -7.21 10.20
CA TYR A 9 -13.33 -8.16 10.32
C TYR A 9 -14.65 -7.45 10.62
N ASP A 10 -15.73 -7.93 10.00
CA ASP A 10 -17.11 -7.65 10.39
C ASP A 10 -17.70 -8.94 10.99
N GLY A 11 -17.77 -9.01 12.32
CA GLY A 11 -17.98 -10.27 13.04
C GLY A 11 -16.88 -11.30 12.73
N ALA A 12 -17.26 -12.44 12.15
CA ALA A 12 -16.33 -13.49 11.74
C ALA A 12 -15.83 -13.34 10.28
N LEU A 13 -16.40 -12.41 9.52
CA LEU A 13 -16.08 -12.24 8.09
C LEU A 13 -14.86 -11.34 7.91
N LEU A 14 -13.84 -11.81 7.20
CA LEU A 14 -12.72 -10.97 6.77
C LEU A 14 -13.18 -10.04 5.63
N VAL A 15 -13.22 -8.74 5.89
CA VAL A 15 -13.71 -7.70 4.97
C VAL A 15 -12.61 -6.77 4.46
N GLY A 16 -11.38 -6.90 4.97
CA GLY A 16 -10.23 -6.19 4.45
C GLY A 16 -8.91 -6.81 4.90
N LEU A 17 -7.86 -6.60 4.12
CA LEU A 17 -6.55 -7.19 4.32
C LEU A 17 -5.47 -6.16 3.95
N LEU A 18 -4.40 -6.10 4.74
CA LEU A 18 -3.16 -5.44 4.38
C LEU A 18 -2.00 -6.39 4.72
N ILE A 19 -1.17 -6.70 3.74
CA ILE A 19 0.08 -7.46 3.95
C ILE A 19 1.24 -6.57 3.54
N ALA A 20 2.24 -6.48 4.40
CA ALA A 20 3.42 -5.68 4.14
C ALA A 20 4.71 -6.35 4.63
N GLU A 21 5.83 -5.93 4.06
CA GLU A 21 7.18 -6.39 4.37
C GLU A 21 8.06 -5.21 4.80
N ALA A 22 8.78 -5.36 5.92
CA ALA A 22 9.76 -4.38 6.33
C ALA A 22 11.10 -4.61 5.61
N ARG A 23 11.58 -3.58 4.91
CA ARG A 23 12.94 -3.53 4.36
C ARG A 23 13.84 -2.78 5.33
N LEU A 24 14.62 -3.53 6.09
CA LEU A 24 15.46 -2.99 7.17
C LEU A 24 16.63 -2.13 6.66
N TRP A 25 17.16 -2.39 5.47
CA TRP A 25 18.32 -1.63 4.96
C TRP A 25 18.03 -0.13 4.74
N ASN A 26 16.76 0.25 4.53
CA ASN A 26 16.34 1.65 4.38
C ASN A 26 15.18 2.04 5.30
N HIS A 27 14.87 1.20 6.28
CA HIS A 27 13.77 1.37 7.25
C HIS A 27 12.42 1.67 6.58
N SER A 28 12.04 0.95 5.52
CA SER A 28 10.75 1.14 4.83
C SER A 28 9.79 -0.03 5.02
N LEU A 29 8.49 0.25 5.05
CA LEU A 29 7.42 -0.75 5.02
C LEU A 29 6.82 -0.80 3.61
N TRP A 30 6.89 -1.94 2.95
CA TRP A 30 6.35 -2.15 1.60
C TRP A 30 5.03 -2.88 1.68
N VAL A 31 3.95 -2.24 1.24
CA VAL A 31 2.63 -2.87 1.15
C VAL A 31 2.59 -3.74 -0.10
N CYS A 32 2.48 -5.05 0.10
CA CYS A 32 2.39 -6.05 -0.97
C CYS A 32 0.93 -6.28 -1.38
N GLU A 33 0.02 -6.35 -0.41
CA GLU A 33 -1.41 -6.57 -0.65
C GLU A 33 -2.23 -5.57 0.15
N PHE A 34 -3.24 -4.96 -0.47
CA PHE A 34 -4.17 -4.06 0.21
C PHE A 34 -5.56 -4.10 -0.44
N HIS A 35 -6.50 -4.74 0.26
CA HIS A 35 -7.83 -5.01 -0.27
C HIS A 35 -8.90 -4.69 0.76
N VAL A 36 -10.03 -4.18 0.28
CA VAL A 36 -11.28 -4.04 1.05
C VAL A 36 -12.40 -4.62 0.20
N ALA A 37 -13.17 -5.54 0.80
CA ALA A 37 -14.33 -6.16 0.17
C ALA A 37 -15.26 -5.07 -0.36
N GLU A 38 -15.74 -5.24 -1.60
CA GLU A 38 -16.50 -4.21 -2.31
C GLU A 38 -17.72 -3.74 -1.54
N THR A 39 -18.45 -4.67 -0.93
CA THR A 39 -19.62 -4.44 -0.06
C THR A 39 -19.32 -3.62 1.20
N HIS A 40 -18.04 -3.47 1.55
CA HIS A 40 -17.55 -2.78 2.76
C HIS A 40 -16.66 -1.58 2.44
N ARG A 41 -16.51 -1.21 1.15
CA ARG A 41 -15.77 0.00 0.74
C ARG A 41 -16.49 1.26 1.22
N GLN A 42 -15.75 2.38 1.24
CA GLN A 42 -16.24 3.69 1.68
C GLN A 42 -16.67 3.80 3.16
N ARG A 43 -16.39 2.77 3.98
CA ARG A 43 -16.65 2.77 5.43
C ARG A 43 -15.41 3.08 6.29
N GLY A 44 -14.37 3.65 5.68
CA GLY A 44 -13.11 3.98 6.37
C GLY A 44 -12.20 2.79 6.71
N ILE A 45 -12.56 1.55 6.32
CA ILE A 45 -11.79 0.33 6.62
C ILE A 45 -10.36 0.40 6.08
N GLY A 46 -10.20 0.80 4.82
CA GLY A 46 -8.87 0.92 4.20
C GLY A 46 -7.97 1.92 4.95
N LYS A 47 -8.53 3.05 5.40
CA LYS A 47 -7.81 4.03 6.22
C LYS A 47 -7.37 3.42 7.55
N ARG A 48 -8.26 2.70 8.24
CA ARG A 48 -7.95 2.05 9.51
C ARG A 48 -6.85 0.99 9.37
N LEU A 49 -6.88 0.18 8.31
CA LEU A 49 -5.82 -0.79 8.01
C LEU A 49 -4.47 -0.10 7.81
N MET A 50 -4.44 0.93 6.97
CA MET A 50 -3.21 1.68 6.67
C MET A 50 -2.66 2.42 7.90
N ASP A 51 -3.52 2.99 8.72
CA ASP A 51 -3.11 3.67 9.95
C ASP A 51 -2.60 2.67 11.00
N CYS A 52 -3.21 1.48 11.13
CA CYS A 52 -2.67 0.39 11.96
C CYS A 52 -1.27 -0.03 11.49
N ALA A 53 -1.07 -0.19 10.18
CA ALA A 53 0.22 -0.52 9.61
C ALA A 53 1.26 0.59 9.88
N ALA A 54 0.85 1.87 9.75
CA ALA A 54 1.70 3.02 10.02
C ALA A 54 2.16 3.08 11.48
N GLU A 55 1.25 2.90 12.44
CA GLU A 55 1.60 2.94 13.86
C GLU A 55 2.54 1.80 14.24
N LYS A 56 2.30 0.58 13.73
CA LYS A 56 3.22 -0.55 13.95
C LYS A 56 4.58 -0.30 13.31
N ALA A 57 4.61 0.30 12.12
CA ALA A 57 5.85 0.62 11.43
C ALA A 57 6.67 1.67 12.18
N LYS A 58 6.05 2.72 12.74
CA LYS A 58 6.71 3.71 13.61
C LYS A 58 7.33 3.05 14.84
N GLN A 59 6.58 2.17 15.51
CA GLN A 59 7.06 1.44 16.69
C GLN A 59 8.27 0.55 16.36
N ALA A 60 8.34 0.03 15.14
CA ALA A 60 9.46 -0.75 14.63
C ALA A 60 10.62 0.11 14.08
N GLY A 61 10.57 1.44 14.21
CA GLY A 61 11.62 2.34 13.73
C GLY A 61 11.65 2.54 12.21
N LEU A 62 10.58 2.18 11.50
CA LEU A 62 10.45 2.42 10.06
C LEU A 62 10.07 3.88 9.80
N ARG A 63 10.60 4.45 8.72
CA ARG A 63 10.46 5.88 8.39
C ARG A 63 9.38 6.18 7.36
N ILE A 64 8.93 5.18 6.59
CA ILE A 64 8.08 5.39 5.41
C ILE A 64 7.31 4.13 5.04
N ILE A 65 6.09 4.31 4.53
CA ILE A 65 5.33 3.27 3.84
C ILE A 65 5.45 3.48 2.33
N VAL A 66 5.63 2.40 1.58
CA VAL A 66 5.71 2.36 0.12
C VAL A 66 4.59 1.49 -0.41
N CYS A 67 3.85 2.01 -1.39
CA CYS A 67 2.92 1.26 -2.22
C CYS A 67 3.37 1.35 -3.68
N GLU A 68 3.21 0.26 -4.40
CA GLU A 68 3.35 0.19 -5.84
C GLU A 68 1.93 0.10 -6.44
N THR A 69 1.70 0.75 -7.58
CA THR A 69 0.49 0.59 -8.37
C THR A 69 0.76 0.94 -9.83
N GLN A 70 0.04 0.28 -10.74
CA GLN A 70 0.08 0.58 -12.16
C GLN A 70 -0.46 1.99 -12.46
N ASN A 71 0.09 2.64 -13.47
CA ASN A 71 -0.37 3.91 -14.02
C ASN A 71 -1.85 3.90 -14.45
N THR A 72 -2.35 2.75 -14.91
CA THR A 72 -3.75 2.53 -15.33
C THR A 72 -4.72 2.47 -14.14
N ASN A 73 -4.23 2.19 -12.92
CA ASN A 73 -5.06 2.03 -11.73
C ASN A 73 -5.33 3.37 -11.02
N ALA A 74 -6.06 4.24 -11.72
CA ALA A 74 -6.43 5.57 -11.21
C ALA A 74 -7.20 5.52 -9.87
N ALA A 75 -7.97 4.45 -9.63
CA ALA A 75 -8.71 4.24 -8.39
C ALA A 75 -7.76 4.06 -7.19
N ALA A 76 -6.77 3.17 -7.29
CA ALA A 76 -5.77 2.96 -6.24
C ALA A 76 -4.95 4.23 -5.98
N ILE A 77 -4.48 4.90 -7.04
CA ILE A 77 -3.74 6.17 -6.93
C ILE A 77 -4.56 7.22 -6.16
N SER A 78 -5.85 7.35 -6.48
CA SER A 78 -6.75 8.27 -5.78
C SER A 78 -6.92 7.92 -4.30
N VAL A 79 -7.05 6.62 -3.98
CA VAL A 79 -7.12 6.13 -2.60
C VAL A 79 -5.82 6.43 -1.85
N TYR A 80 -4.65 6.13 -2.42
CA TYR A 80 -3.36 6.39 -1.79
C TYR A 80 -3.14 7.89 -1.54
N ARG A 81 -3.50 8.77 -2.49
CA ARG A 81 -3.48 10.23 -2.27
C ARG A 81 -4.34 10.64 -1.07
N LYS A 82 -5.56 10.12 -0.95
CA LYS A 82 -6.44 10.38 0.21
C LYS A 82 -5.88 9.85 1.53
N LEU A 83 -5.05 8.80 1.47
CA LEU A 83 -4.35 8.25 2.62
C LEU A 83 -3.03 8.98 2.95
N GLY A 84 -2.71 10.07 2.24
CA GLY A 84 -1.53 10.90 2.50
C GLY A 84 -0.26 10.43 1.78
N PHE A 85 -0.38 9.60 0.75
CA PHE A 85 0.74 9.21 -0.09
C PHE A 85 0.96 10.24 -1.21
N GLY A 86 2.23 10.53 -1.50
CA GLY A 86 2.67 11.24 -2.70
C GLY A 86 3.29 10.29 -3.73
N ILE A 87 3.29 10.67 -5.00
CA ILE A 87 4.10 9.97 -6.02
C ILE A 87 5.56 10.34 -5.77
N ASP A 88 6.42 9.33 -5.65
CA ASP A 88 7.84 9.51 -5.32
C ASP A 88 8.76 8.87 -6.38
N GLY A 89 8.23 7.96 -7.21
CA GLY A 89 8.99 7.35 -8.30
C GLY A 89 8.08 6.73 -9.37
N ILE A 90 8.65 6.60 -10.55
CA ILE A 90 8.06 5.89 -11.69
C ILE A 90 9.15 4.96 -12.21
N ASP A 91 8.80 3.71 -12.48
CA ASP A 91 9.70 2.75 -13.11
C ASP A 91 9.02 2.20 -14.37
N ILE A 92 9.60 2.57 -15.51
CA ILE A 92 9.09 2.27 -16.85
C ILE A 92 9.53 0.90 -17.36
N SER A 93 10.21 0.11 -16.53
CA SER A 93 10.70 -1.23 -16.84
C SER A 93 10.55 -2.21 -15.66
N TYR A 94 9.57 -1.96 -14.78
CA TYR A 94 9.42 -2.68 -13.52
C TYR A 94 8.80 -4.07 -13.69
N TYR A 95 7.78 -4.18 -14.54
CA TYR A 95 7.09 -5.45 -14.77
C TYR A 95 7.73 -6.23 -15.92
N SER A 96 8.20 -5.53 -16.95
CA SER A 96 8.92 -6.08 -18.09
C SER A 96 9.82 -5.03 -18.76
N ASN A 97 10.66 -5.46 -19.71
CA ASN A 97 11.46 -4.54 -20.51
C ASN A 97 10.69 -3.89 -21.68
N THR A 98 9.36 -4.05 -21.74
CA THR A 98 8.48 -3.53 -22.80
C THR A 98 7.26 -2.77 -22.26
N ASP A 99 7.29 -2.36 -20.99
CA ASP A 99 6.18 -1.67 -20.33
C ASP A 99 5.91 -0.27 -20.91
N TYR A 100 6.94 0.41 -21.41
CA TYR A 100 6.82 1.71 -22.06
C TYR A 100 7.07 1.58 -23.58
N PRO A 101 6.32 2.28 -24.44
CA PRO A 101 5.32 3.30 -24.12
C PRO A 101 3.88 2.81 -23.92
N ASP A 102 3.56 1.57 -24.33
CA ASP A 102 2.17 1.14 -24.53
C ASP A 102 1.60 0.24 -23.42
N GLY A 103 2.41 -0.14 -22.44
CA GLY A 103 2.05 -1.05 -21.36
C GLY A 103 1.74 -0.38 -20.02
N GLU A 104 1.72 -1.20 -18.97
CA GLU A 104 1.50 -0.75 -17.60
C GLU A 104 2.82 -0.37 -16.95
N ILE A 105 2.88 0.81 -16.35
CA ILE A 105 4.08 1.39 -15.76
C ILE A 105 3.89 1.46 -14.25
N ALA A 106 4.91 1.03 -13.50
CA ALA A 106 4.86 1.07 -12.04
C ALA A 106 4.97 2.50 -11.53
N ILE A 107 4.04 2.89 -10.66
CA ILE A 107 4.06 4.15 -9.92
C ILE A 107 4.30 3.81 -8.44
N PHE A 108 5.42 4.29 -7.92
CA PHE A 108 5.72 4.19 -6.50
C PHE A 108 5.17 5.40 -5.75
N MET A 109 4.28 5.12 -4.80
CA MET A 109 3.70 6.10 -3.91
C MET A 109 4.21 5.90 -2.50
N LYS A 110 4.55 6.99 -1.80
CA LYS A 110 5.11 6.93 -0.45
C LYS A 110 4.39 7.83 0.54
N ARG A 111 4.21 7.34 1.77
CA ARG A 111 3.69 8.08 2.94
C ARG A 111 4.73 8.06 4.04
N ARG A 112 5.23 9.24 4.43
CA ARG A 112 6.14 9.41 5.57
C ARG A 112 5.40 9.09 6.87
N LEU A 113 6.10 8.45 7.81
CA LEU A 113 5.58 8.01 9.10
C LEU A 113 5.87 9.04 10.20
#